data_AF-A0A0S4IY83-F1
#
_entry.id   AF-A0A0S4IY83-F1
#
_cell.length_a   1.000
_cell.length_b   1.000
_cell.length_c   1.000
_cell.angle_alpha   90.00
_cell.angle_beta   90.00
_cell.angle_gamma   90.00
#
_symmetry.space_group_name_H-M   'P 1'
#
loop_
_entity.id
_entity.type
_entity.pdbx_description
1 polymer ?
#
loop_
_entity_poly.entity_id
_entity_poly.type
_entity_poly.pdbx_seq_one_letter_code
_entity_poly.pdbx_strand_id
1 'polypeptide(L)'
;MTIAHTNAGMASVGTFGVVSSDMEGSMISCYYGTELDGRSATCFDVDGSNYDIARSSVNYTVLLSAVSNATHATMSFVAPASRFQHLSNSCLISYCWTPYDADAHLPHEHSSGADHGTVSVNFVSGIVMEEVNPYANRFTGYTIVLGIMLIALMIAVLCVRVGGFQPGPTRLATLRVAVPMLLLAMIFTVFEYAVKDFSLKIKPRFRALGEASAFILSLIMIPTTKHVGLGVILGSSYERMLFLHPFLGATLMFTMTVHMGGMFKTFETPTDLFQNTQNVYGFVAWIFMLCVALPAMTIRRQGYHVFRATHCLFVLVLLFAILHHTELVIMMIPAVLLWIVDIALRIRSAASANARIERMCYDTKTRVLTLELSVKGFASIPCAAGSYIFLLVPSISPIMHPFSVALLSAAGTTNNATNWKDGTPGKMNNDACATIL
;
A
#
# COMPACT_ATOMS: atom_id res chain seq x y z
N MET A 1 -19.77 32.78 -17.94
CA MET A 1 -18.68 32.42 -17.02
C MET A 1 -18.53 33.52 -15.99
N THR A 2 -18.42 33.20 -14.69
CA THR A 2 -18.15 34.17 -13.62
C THR A 2 -16.83 33.79 -12.95
N ILE A 3 -15.87 34.70 -12.93
CA ILE A 3 -14.53 34.55 -12.36
C ILE A 3 -14.46 35.38 -11.08
N ALA A 4 -14.13 34.77 -9.94
CA ALA A 4 -13.92 35.51 -8.70
C ALA A 4 -12.52 36.16 -8.68
N HIS A 5 -12.45 37.45 -8.31
CA HIS A 5 -11.19 38.17 -8.13
C HIS A 5 -10.66 37.95 -6.70
N THR A 6 -9.40 37.54 -6.56
CA THR A 6 -8.77 37.37 -5.24
C THR A 6 -7.94 38.56 -4.79
N ASN A 7 -7.62 39.54 -5.64
CA ASN A 7 -6.97 40.80 -5.23
C ASN A 7 -7.19 41.92 -6.25
N ALA A 8 -7.38 43.15 -5.76
CA ALA A 8 -7.46 44.35 -6.59
C ALA A 8 -6.08 44.65 -7.19
N GLY A 9 -5.88 44.35 -8.47
CA GLY A 9 -4.65 44.69 -9.21
C GLY A 9 -4.00 43.54 -9.98
N MET A 10 -4.45 42.29 -9.83
CA MET A 10 -3.99 41.17 -10.65
C MET A 10 -4.91 40.94 -11.83
N ALA A 11 -4.31 40.65 -12.99
CA ALA A 11 -5.05 40.18 -14.15
C ALA A 11 -5.61 38.78 -13.89
N SER A 12 -6.88 38.57 -14.22
CA SER A 12 -7.55 37.28 -14.03
C SER A 12 -7.57 36.51 -15.35
N VAL A 13 -6.85 35.39 -15.41
CA VAL A 13 -6.94 34.41 -16.50
C VAL A 13 -7.85 33.28 -16.03
N GLY A 14 -8.82 32.91 -16.86
CA GLY A 14 -9.59 31.68 -16.73
C GLY A 14 -9.53 30.89 -18.02
N THR A 15 -8.93 29.71 -17.97
CA THR A 15 -8.99 28.77 -19.09
C THR A 15 -10.14 27.79 -18.88
N PHE A 16 -10.89 27.50 -19.94
CA PHE A 16 -11.97 26.54 -19.95
C PHE A 16 -11.80 25.60 -21.15
N GLY A 17 -12.01 24.31 -20.96
CA GLY A 17 -11.90 23.39 -22.07
C GLY A 17 -12.36 21.99 -21.74
N VAL A 18 -12.54 21.18 -22.77
CA VAL A 18 -12.88 19.76 -22.61
C VAL A 18 -11.74 18.96 -23.20
N VAL A 19 -10.93 18.41 -22.31
CA VAL A 19 -9.73 17.65 -22.67
C VAL A 19 -9.85 16.21 -22.19
N SER A 20 -9.10 15.32 -22.84
CA SER A 20 -8.87 13.96 -22.38
C SER A 20 -8.07 13.96 -21.07
N SER A 21 -7.84 12.77 -20.50
CA SER A 21 -6.97 12.60 -19.31
C SER A 21 -5.54 13.09 -19.53
N ASP A 22 -5.09 13.23 -20.77
CA ASP A 22 -3.73 13.62 -21.15
C ASP A 22 -3.67 15.09 -21.63
N MET A 23 -4.68 15.88 -21.26
CA MET A 23 -4.91 17.24 -21.73
C MET A 23 -5.05 17.38 -23.26
N GLU A 24 -5.35 16.29 -23.97
CA GLU A 24 -5.59 16.37 -25.42
C GLU A 24 -7.00 16.90 -25.68
N GLY A 25 -7.10 17.97 -26.47
CA GLY A 25 -8.38 18.51 -26.91
C GLY A 25 -8.43 20.02 -26.98
N SER A 26 -9.58 20.52 -27.40
CA SER A 26 -9.80 21.95 -27.59
C SER A 26 -10.21 22.62 -26.29
N MET A 27 -9.60 23.75 -26.03
CA MET A 27 -9.87 24.64 -24.91
C MET A 27 -9.97 26.08 -25.42
N ILE A 28 -10.35 26.96 -24.51
CA ILE A 28 -10.50 28.38 -24.74
C ILE A 28 -9.97 29.06 -23.49
N SER A 29 -9.06 30.00 -23.66
CA SER A 29 -8.57 30.82 -22.57
C SER A 29 -9.21 32.19 -22.67
N CYS A 30 -9.83 32.64 -21.58
CA CYS A 30 -10.38 33.99 -21.46
C CYS A 30 -9.60 34.77 -20.40
N TYR A 31 -9.26 36.00 -20.73
CA TYR A 31 -8.47 36.90 -19.93
C TYR A 31 -9.23 38.19 -19.65
N TYR A 32 -9.02 38.73 -18.44
CA TYR A 32 -9.51 40.03 -18.02
C TYR A 32 -8.40 40.80 -17.27
N GLY A 33 -7.75 41.81 -17.87
CA GLY A 33 -6.63 42.51 -17.24
C GLY A 33 -5.82 43.48 -18.13
N THR A 34 -4.77 44.11 -17.57
CA THR A 34 -4.33 45.48 -17.91
C THR A 34 -3.01 45.68 -18.68
N GLU A 35 -2.55 44.77 -19.53
CA GLU A 35 -1.30 45.03 -20.29
C GLU A 35 -1.45 45.26 -21.80
N LEU A 36 -2.66 45.18 -22.36
CA LEU A 36 -2.91 45.51 -23.78
C LEU A 36 -4.22 46.31 -23.95
N ASP A 37 -4.29 47.54 -23.42
CA ASP A 37 -5.42 48.48 -23.59
C ASP A 37 -6.59 48.37 -22.60
N GLY A 38 -6.31 48.35 -21.30
CA GLY A 38 -7.22 48.83 -20.25
C GLY A 38 -8.70 48.41 -20.39
N ARG A 39 -9.08 47.32 -19.71
CA ARG A 39 -10.46 46.81 -19.50
C ARG A 39 -11.06 45.93 -20.61
N SER A 40 -10.33 45.58 -21.67
CA SER A 40 -10.85 44.63 -22.67
C SER A 40 -10.67 43.18 -22.22
N ALA A 41 -11.77 42.46 -22.07
CA ALA A 41 -11.72 41.01 -21.99
C ALA A 41 -11.36 40.43 -23.35
N THR A 42 -10.53 39.39 -23.37
CA THR A 42 -10.18 38.67 -24.59
C THR A 42 -10.36 37.19 -24.37
N CYS A 43 -10.97 36.50 -25.33
CA CYS A 43 -11.01 35.05 -25.35
C CYS A 43 -10.30 34.60 -26.62
N PHE A 44 -9.41 33.64 -26.48
CA PHE A 44 -8.73 33.01 -27.59
C PHE A 44 -8.74 31.51 -27.38
N ASP A 45 -8.58 30.83 -28.49
CA ASP A 45 -8.70 29.40 -28.52
C ASP A 45 -7.33 28.75 -28.39
N VAL A 46 -7.26 27.66 -27.62
CA VAL A 46 -6.02 26.91 -27.39
C VAL A 46 -6.30 25.42 -27.53
N ASP A 47 -5.35 24.69 -28.10
CA ASP A 47 -5.44 23.26 -28.30
C ASP A 47 -4.35 22.59 -27.45
N GLY A 48 -4.74 21.60 -26.64
CA GLY A 48 -3.84 20.85 -25.78
C GLY A 48 -3.34 19.57 -26.44
N SER A 49 -2.07 19.23 -26.22
CA SER A 49 -1.46 17.98 -26.67
C SER A 49 -0.41 17.50 -25.65
N ASN A 50 -0.65 16.36 -24.98
CA ASN A 50 0.29 15.77 -24.03
C ASN A 50 0.83 16.77 -22.98
N TYR A 51 -0.08 17.44 -22.27
CA TYR A 51 0.23 18.49 -21.28
C TYR A 51 0.80 19.80 -21.83
N ASP A 52 1.13 19.89 -23.12
CA ASP A 52 1.47 21.15 -23.78
C ASP A 52 0.19 21.89 -24.21
N ILE A 53 0.23 23.23 -24.15
CA ILE A 53 -0.87 24.10 -24.59
C ILE A 53 -0.34 25.02 -25.69
N ALA A 54 -0.97 24.98 -26.86
CA ALA A 54 -0.65 25.86 -27.97
C ALA A 54 -1.87 26.69 -28.38
N ARG A 55 -1.63 27.91 -28.88
CA ARG A 55 -2.70 28.72 -29.45
C ARG A 55 -3.25 28.05 -30.71
N SER A 56 -4.57 27.95 -30.79
CA SER A 56 -5.23 27.41 -31.97
C SER A 56 -4.99 28.34 -33.16
N SER A 57 -4.70 27.75 -34.33
CA SER A 57 -4.48 28.51 -35.57
C SER A 57 -5.75 29.21 -36.08
N VAL A 58 -6.91 28.80 -35.57
CA VAL A 58 -8.23 29.35 -35.92
C VAL A 58 -8.97 29.74 -34.64
N ASN A 59 -9.46 30.98 -34.59
CA ASN A 59 -10.36 31.44 -33.55
C ASN A 59 -11.80 31.07 -33.92
N TYR A 60 -12.40 30.17 -33.17
CA TYR A 60 -13.82 29.78 -33.31
C TYR A 60 -14.70 30.45 -32.24
N THR A 61 -14.08 31.02 -31.21
CA THR A 61 -14.79 31.61 -30.08
C THR A 61 -15.03 33.09 -30.27
N VAL A 62 -16.27 33.50 -30.03
CA VAL A 62 -16.70 34.90 -30.09
C VAL A 62 -17.09 35.37 -28.70
N LEU A 63 -16.39 36.38 -28.20
CA LEU A 63 -16.78 37.06 -26.97
C LEU A 63 -18.06 37.89 -27.23
N LEU A 64 -19.10 37.66 -26.44
CA LEU A 64 -20.38 38.35 -26.51
C LEU A 64 -20.44 39.54 -25.55
N SER A 65 -19.98 39.38 -24.32
CA SER A 65 -19.96 40.44 -23.31
C SER A 65 -18.93 40.17 -22.23
N ALA A 66 -18.44 41.23 -21.60
CA ALA A 66 -17.62 41.14 -20.41
C ALA A 66 -17.96 42.27 -19.45
N VAL A 67 -18.26 41.92 -18.21
CA VAL A 67 -18.64 42.85 -17.14
C VAL A 67 -17.80 42.49 -15.92
N SER A 68 -17.15 43.45 -15.30
CA SER A 68 -16.47 43.22 -14.03
C SER A 68 -17.00 44.13 -12.93
N ASN A 69 -16.87 43.66 -11.69
CA ASN A 69 -17.08 44.41 -10.47
C ASN A 69 -15.88 44.19 -9.53
N ALA A 70 -15.94 44.74 -8.31
CA ALA A 70 -14.84 44.68 -7.35
C ALA A 70 -14.49 43.25 -6.87
N THR A 71 -15.39 42.28 -7.05
CA THR A 71 -15.24 40.91 -6.52
C THR A 71 -15.27 39.83 -7.59
N HIS A 72 -15.79 40.12 -8.79
CA HIS A 72 -16.03 39.15 -9.86
C HIS A 72 -15.96 39.78 -11.25
N ALA A 73 -15.56 39.00 -12.25
CA ALA A 73 -15.68 39.29 -13.67
C ALA A 73 -16.58 38.25 -14.35
N THR A 74 -17.63 38.69 -15.03
CA THR A 74 -18.53 37.87 -15.83
C THR A 74 -18.20 38.04 -17.30
N MET A 75 -17.86 36.94 -17.97
CA MET A 75 -17.65 36.89 -19.42
C MET A 75 -18.66 35.95 -20.06
N SER A 76 -19.22 36.38 -21.19
CA SER A 76 -20.12 35.60 -22.03
C SER A 76 -19.49 35.46 -23.39
N PHE A 77 -19.40 34.25 -23.90
CA PHE A 77 -18.85 33.94 -25.22
C PHE A 77 -19.69 32.83 -25.85
N VAL A 78 -19.54 32.65 -27.16
CA VAL A 78 -20.13 31.54 -27.91
C VAL A 78 -19.02 30.83 -28.70
N ALA A 79 -19.07 29.50 -28.71
CA ALA A 79 -18.18 28.66 -29.48
C ALA A 79 -19.00 27.50 -30.07
N PRO A 80 -18.64 27.00 -31.27
CA PRO A 80 -19.35 25.88 -31.87
C PRO A 80 -19.09 24.58 -31.08
N ALA A 81 -20.13 23.80 -30.82
CA ALA A 81 -20.02 22.54 -30.08
C ALA A 81 -19.06 21.55 -30.76
N SER A 82 -18.95 21.59 -32.09
CA SER A 82 -18.02 20.77 -32.88
C SER A 82 -16.54 20.96 -32.50
N ARG A 83 -16.19 22.08 -31.85
CA ARG A 83 -14.84 22.32 -31.36
C ARG A 83 -14.47 21.36 -30.22
N PHE A 84 -15.43 21.04 -29.37
CA PHE A 84 -15.22 20.24 -28.18
C PHE A 84 -15.57 18.79 -28.46
N GLN A 85 -14.65 18.10 -29.13
CA GLN A 85 -14.83 16.69 -29.52
C GLN A 85 -15.12 15.75 -28.33
N HIS A 86 -14.72 16.15 -27.13
CA HIS A 86 -14.95 15.40 -25.89
C HIS A 86 -16.19 15.85 -25.13
N LEU A 87 -16.98 16.80 -25.66
CA LEU A 87 -18.15 17.34 -24.99
C LEU A 87 -19.26 16.29 -24.90
N SER A 88 -19.61 15.95 -23.66
CA SER A 88 -20.69 15.04 -23.33
C SER A 88 -21.53 15.63 -22.18
N ASN A 89 -22.71 15.05 -21.93
CA ASN A 89 -23.61 15.49 -20.86
C ASN A 89 -23.01 15.35 -19.44
N SER A 90 -21.86 14.67 -19.33
CA SER A 90 -21.12 14.42 -18.09
C SER A 90 -19.82 15.22 -17.97
N CYS A 91 -19.53 16.13 -18.92
CA CYS A 91 -18.31 16.92 -18.88
C CYS A 91 -18.34 17.98 -17.78
N LEU A 92 -17.20 18.10 -17.11
CA LEU A 92 -16.94 19.14 -16.11
C LEU A 92 -16.04 20.19 -16.76
N ILE A 93 -16.33 21.46 -16.49
CA ILE A 93 -15.50 22.61 -16.87
C ILE A 93 -14.62 22.92 -15.67
N SER A 94 -13.35 22.54 -15.72
CA SER A 94 -12.40 22.87 -14.67
C SER A 94 -11.87 24.29 -14.88
N TYR A 95 -11.89 25.09 -13.82
CA TYR A 95 -11.30 26.42 -13.79
C TYR A 95 -9.91 26.35 -13.19
N CYS A 96 -8.90 26.65 -14.00
CA CYS A 96 -7.52 26.76 -13.55
C CYS A 96 -7.14 28.24 -13.47
N TRP A 97 -6.75 28.69 -12.28
CA TRP A 97 -6.11 30.00 -12.14
C TRP A 97 -4.61 29.82 -12.28
N THR A 98 -4.07 30.21 -13.44
CA THR A 98 -2.62 30.28 -13.67
C THR A 98 -2.19 31.71 -13.94
N PRO A 99 -0.96 32.09 -13.56
CA PRO A 99 -0.38 33.35 -14.00
C PRO A 99 -0.29 33.37 -15.54
N TYR A 100 -0.57 34.52 -16.15
CA TYR A 100 -0.43 34.75 -17.59
C TYR A 100 1.03 34.95 -17.96
N ASP A 101 1.53 34.27 -18.99
CA ASP A 101 2.79 34.63 -19.63
C ASP A 101 2.49 35.70 -20.70
N ALA A 102 2.91 36.93 -20.43
CA ALA A 102 2.72 38.08 -21.32
C ALA A 102 3.55 37.98 -22.61
N ASP A 103 4.70 37.29 -22.58
CA ASP A 103 5.56 37.13 -23.76
C ASP A 103 4.97 36.07 -24.70
N ALA A 104 4.56 34.93 -24.15
CA ALA A 104 3.96 33.84 -24.93
C ALA A 104 2.48 34.06 -25.30
N HIS A 105 1.82 35.03 -24.65
CA HIS A 105 0.38 35.25 -24.73
C HIS A 105 -0.45 34.01 -24.35
N LEU A 106 0.06 33.20 -23.42
CA LEU A 106 -0.52 31.92 -23.01
C LEU A 106 -0.59 31.82 -21.48
N PRO A 107 -1.50 30.99 -20.92
CA PRO A 107 -1.44 30.63 -19.51
C PRO A 107 -0.12 29.91 -19.20
N HIS A 108 0.51 30.17 -18.05
CA HIS A 108 1.65 29.37 -17.60
C HIS A 108 1.26 27.88 -17.55
N GLU A 109 2.18 27.02 -17.95
CA GLU A 109 2.05 25.57 -17.83
C GLU A 109 1.70 25.17 -16.39
N HIS A 110 0.84 24.15 -16.29
CA HIS A 110 0.54 23.48 -15.04
C HIS A 110 1.81 22.81 -14.50
N SER A 111 2.62 23.54 -13.72
CA SER A 111 3.70 22.90 -12.97
C SER A 111 3.07 21.88 -12.01
N SER A 112 3.58 20.65 -12.04
CA SER A 112 3.03 19.43 -11.42
C SER A 112 2.96 19.44 -9.88
N GLY A 113 2.90 20.60 -9.23
CA GLY A 113 2.89 20.74 -7.77
C GLY A 113 2.15 21.95 -7.23
N ALA A 114 1.51 22.75 -8.08
CA ALA A 114 0.75 23.94 -7.67
C ALA A 114 -0.65 23.93 -8.30
N ASP A 115 -1.42 22.85 -8.08
CA ASP A 115 -2.84 22.85 -8.41
C ASP A 115 -3.56 23.81 -7.45
N HIS A 116 -3.74 25.05 -7.89
CA HIS A 116 -4.65 26.00 -7.27
C HIS A 116 -6.07 25.47 -7.49
N GLY A 117 -6.71 25.03 -6.40
CA GLY A 117 -7.98 24.28 -6.40
C GLY A 117 -8.92 24.67 -7.54
N THR A 118 -9.19 23.70 -8.42
CA THR A 118 -10.02 23.97 -9.59
C THR A 118 -11.48 23.89 -9.18
N VAL A 119 -12.26 24.91 -9.56
CA VAL A 119 -13.71 24.84 -9.46
C VAL A 119 -14.20 24.16 -10.73
N SER A 120 -14.87 23.03 -10.58
CA SER A 120 -15.38 22.23 -11.70
C SER A 120 -16.87 22.47 -11.88
N VAL A 121 -17.31 23.04 -13.01
CA VAL A 121 -18.72 23.31 -13.27
C VAL A 121 -19.29 22.25 -14.21
N ASN A 122 -20.39 21.59 -13.85
CA ASN A 122 -21.06 20.66 -14.77
C ASN A 122 -21.61 21.42 -15.99
N PHE A 123 -21.25 20.97 -17.20
CA PHE A 123 -21.57 21.66 -18.44
C PHE A 123 -23.08 21.79 -18.72
N VAL A 124 -23.88 20.81 -18.30
CA VAL A 124 -25.33 20.77 -18.57
C VAL A 124 -26.12 21.43 -17.45
N SER A 125 -25.78 21.16 -16.20
CA SER A 125 -26.54 21.64 -15.04
C SER A 125 -26.07 22.99 -14.50
N GLY A 126 -24.88 23.45 -14.89
CA GLY A 126 -24.28 24.68 -14.36
C GLY A 126 -23.90 24.61 -12.88
N ILE A 127 -23.98 23.43 -12.26
CA ILE A 127 -23.65 23.24 -10.85
C ILE A 127 -22.14 23.34 -10.67
N VAL A 128 -21.73 24.29 -9.83
CA VAL A 128 -20.37 24.47 -9.34
C VAL A 128 -20.04 23.33 -8.37
N MET A 129 -19.11 22.45 -8.75
CA MET A 129 -18.51 21.46 -7.88
C MET A 129 -17.17 21.99 -7.40
N GLU A 130 -17.06 22.25 -6.11
CA GLU A 130 -15.77 22.45 -5.47
C GLU A 130 -15.02 21.11 -5.57
N GLU A 131 -13.84 21.09 -6.20
CA GLU A 131 -13.04 19.88 -6.28
C GLU A 131 -12.49 19.58 -4.87
N VAL A 132 -13.31 18.89 -4.07
CA VAL A 132 -12.86 18.29 -2.83
C VAL A 132 -11.76 17.32 -3.23
N ASN A 133 -10.54 17.55 -2.71
CA ASN A 133 -9.36 16.73 -2.94
C ASN A 133 -9.77 15.25 -3.18
N PRO A 134 -9.47 14.66 -4.36
CA PRO A 134 -10.00 13.35 -4.78
C PRO A 134 -9.55 12.16 -3.91
N TYR A 135 -8.83 12.44 -2.82
CA TYR A 135 -8.31 11.50 -1.84
C TYR A 135 -8.87 11.74 -0.42
N ALA A 136 -9.78 12.69 -0.21
CA ALA A 136 -10.23 13.09 1.12
C ALA A 136 -10.95 11.95 1.87
N ASN A 137 -11.76 11.15 1.18
CA ASN A 137 -12.44 10.03 1.83
C ASN A 137 -11.46 8.91 2.15
N ARG A 138 -10.60 8.51 1.21
CA ARG A 138 -9.57 7.48 1.48
C ARG A 138 -8.62 7.87 2.60
N PHE A 139 -8.16 9.12 2.64
CA PHE A 139 -7.36 9.64 3.75
C PHE A 139 -8.07 9.49 5.10
N THR A 140 -9.37 9.81 5.15
CA THR A 140 -10.21 9.59 6.33
C THR A 140 -10.28 8.10 6.70
N GLY A 141 -10.51 7.23 5.71
CA GLY A 141 -10.53 5.77 5.88
C GLY A 141 -9.22 5.22 6.46
N TYR A 142 -8.07 5.62 5.91
CA TYR A 142 -6.76 5.23 6.40
C TYR A 142 -6.49 5.75 7.82
N THR A 143 -6.91 6.98 8.13
CA THR A 143 -6.77 7.55 9.48
C THR A 143 -7.57 6.76 10.52
N ILE A 144 -8.82 6.39 10.18
CA ILE A 144 -9.67 5.55 11.05
C ILE A 144 -9.00 4.19 11.28
N VAL A 145 -8.55 3.54 10.21
CA VAL A 145 -7.94 2.21 10.29
C VAL A 145 -6.62 2.24 11.06
N LEU A 146 -5.79 3.27 10.87
CA LEU A 146 -4.57 3.49 11.65
C LEU A 146 -4.91 3.64 13.14
N GLY A 147 -5.93 4.43 13.48
CA GLY A 147 -6.41 4.57 14.86
C GLY A 147 -6.84 3.24 15.48
N ILE A 148 -7.64 2.45 14.76
CA ILE A 148 -8.08 1.11 15.19
C ILE A 148 -6.86 0.21 15.43
N MET A 149 -5.91 0.19 14.50
CA MET A 149 -4.71 -0.64 14.58
C MET A 149 -3.84 -0.26 15.79
N LEU A 150 -3.61 1.04 16.02
CA LEU A 150 -2.81 1.53 17.14
C LEU A 150 -3.48 1.24 18.49
N ILE A 151 -4.80 1.43 18.60
CA ILE A 151 -5.56 1.10 19.81
C ILE A 151 -5.51 -0.41 20.08
N ALA A 152 -5.74 -1.24 19.07
CA ALA A 152 -5.68 -2.69 19.20
C ALA A 152 -4.28 -3.17 19.64
N LEU A 153 -3.22 -2.60 19.05
CA LEU A 153 -1.84 -2.91 19.42
C LEU A 153 -1.53 -2.45 20.85
N MET A 154 -1.95 -1.25 21.24
CA MET A 154 -1.78 -0.72 22.59
C MET A 154 -2.47 -1.60 23.63
N ILE A 155 -3.74 -1.97 23.41
CA ILE A 155 -4.49 -2.88 24.29
C ILE A 155 -3.76 -4.22 24.40
N ALA A 156 -3.33 -4.79 23.29
CA ALA A 156 -2.67 -6.09 23.29
C ALA A 156 -1.32 -6.04 24.04
N VAL A 157 -0.53 -4.97 23.88
CA VAL A 157 0.70 -4.74 24.64
C VAL A 157 0.41 -4.56 26.13
N LEU A 158 -0.57 -3.73 26.50
CA LEU A 158 -0.95 -3.51 27.90
C LEU A 158 -1.42 -4.82 28.56
N CYS A 159 -2.28 -5.60 27.90
CA CYS A 159 -2.75 -6.86 28.46
C CYS A 159 -1.62 -7.90 28.59
N VAL A 160 -0.84 -8.14 27.54
CA VAL A 160 0.11 -9.25 27.51
C VAL A 160 1.44 -8.88 28.18
N ARG A 161 2.00 -7.71 27.90
CA ARG A 161 3.33 -7.31 28.39
C ARG A 161 3.26 -6.69 29.79
N VAL A 162 2.29 -5.81 30.05
CA VAL A 162 2.18 -5.11 31.34
C VAL A 162 1.35 -5.93 32.32
N GLY A 163 0.19 -6.42 31.88
CA GLY A 163 -0.73 -7.20 32.72
C GLY A 163 -0.36 -8.67 32.87
N GLY A 164 0.66 -9.17 32.17
CA GLY A 164 1.07 -10.57 32.23
C GLY A 164 0.01 -11.56 31.76
N PHE A 165 -0.95 -11.12 30.95
CA PHE A 165 -2.09 -11.94 30.54
C PHE A 165 -1.64 -13.08 29.63
N GLN A 166 -1.82 -14.32 30.10
CA GLN A 166 -1.61 -15.53 29.31
C GLN A 166 -2.96 -16.16 28.94
N PRO A 167 -3.41 -16.03 27.68
CA PRO A 167 -4.70 -16.59 27.27
C PRO A 167 -4.66 -18.12 27.30
N GLY A 168 -5.60 -18.72 28.01
CA GLY A 168 -5.86 -20.16 27.90
C GLY A 168 -6.33 -20.58 26.50
N PRO A 169 -6.40 -21.89 26.20
CA PRO A 169 -6.67 -22.40 24.85
C PRO A 169 -7.94 -21.86 24.19
N THR A 170 -9.04 -21.76 24.94
CA THR A 170 -10.33 -21.22 24.45
C THR A 170 -10.21 -19.75 24.04
N ARG A 171 -9.55 -18.93 24.87
CA ARG A 171 -9.35 -17.50 24.57
C ARG A 171 -8.43 -17.30 23.37
N LEU A 172 -7.41 -18.15 23.23
CA LEU A 172 -6.53 -18.14 22.06
C LEU A 172 -7.30 -18.50 20.77
N ALA A 173 -8.23 -19.47 20.84
CA ALA A 173 -9.11 -19.80 19.72
C ALA A 173 -10.03 -18.61 19.35
N THR A 174 -10.61 -17.92 20.35
CA THR A 174 -11.40 -16.71 20.11
C THR A 174 -10.57 -15.61 19.45
N LEU A 175 -9.35 -15.36 19.93
CA LEU A 175 -8.44 -14.36 19.34
C LEU A 175 -8.06 -14.69 17.89
N ARG A 176 -7.88 -15.98 17.57
CA ARG A 176 -7.60 -16.44 16.20
C ARG A 176 -8.74 -16.19 15.22
N VAL A 177 -9.97 -15.99 15.69
CA VAL A 177 -11.12 -15.60 14.86
C VAL A 177 -11.32 -14.08 14.88
N ALA A 178 -11.24 -13.46 16.06
CA ALA A 178 -11.48 -12.03 16.24
C ALA A 178 -10.47 -11.16 15.47
N VAL A 179 -9.19 -11.54 15.45
CA VAL A 179 -8.15 -10.75 14.75
C VAL A 179 -8.37 -10.72 13.23
N PRO A 180 -8.60 -11.85 12.54
CA PRO A 180 -9.01 -11.85 11.13
C PRO A 180 -10.28 -11.04 10.86
N MET A 181 -11.29 -11.12 11.73
CA MET A 181 -12.53 -10.34 11.56
C MET A 181 -12.29 -8.84 11.68
N LEU A 182 -11.43 -8.41 12.62
CA LEU A 182 -11.01 -7.02 12.72
C LEU A 182 -10.24 -6.56 11.48
N LEU A 183 -9.36 -7.41 10.94
CA LEU A 183 -8.66 -7.14 9.68
C LEU A 183 -9.64 -6.97 8.51
N LEU A 184 -10.65 -7.82 8.39
CA LEU A 184 -11.69 -7.69 7.37
C LEU A 184 -12.51 -6.41 7.55
N ALA A 185 -12.83 -6.02 8.78
CA ALA A 185 -13.53 -4.76 9.06
C ALA A 185 -12.69 -3.53 8.66
N MET A 186 -11.37 -3.57 8.89
CA MET A 186 -10.46 -2.51 8.45
C MET A 186 -10.36 -2.45 6.91
N ILE A 187 -10.24 -3.60 6.25
CA ILE A 187 -10.24 -3.69 4.78
C ILE A 187 -11.56 -3.17 4.20
N PHE A 188 -12.69 -3.55 4.80
CA PHE A 188 -14.01 -3.07 4.39
C PHE A 188 -14.15 -1.55 4.57
N THR A 189 -13.58 -0.99 5.64
CA THR A 189 -13.55 0.46 5.86
C THR A 189 -12.79 1.17 4.74
N VAL A 190 -11.58 0.70 4.38
CA VAL A 190 -10.82 1.25 3.24
C VAL A 190 -11.63 1.16 1.95
N PHE A 191 -12.27 0.01 1.70
CA PHE A 191 -13.13 -0.20 0.54
C PHE A 191 -14.28 0.81 0.45
N GLU A 192 -15.06 1.00 1.51
CA GLU A 192 -16.21 1.92 1.50
C GLU A 192 -15.81 3.38 1.29
N TYR A 193 -14.70 3.82 1.91
CA TYR A 193 -14.18 5.17 1.68
C TYR A 193 -13.60 5.33 0.27
N ALA A 194 -12.95 4.30 -0.28
CA ALA A 194 -12.51 4.30 -1.68
C ALA A 194 -13.68 4.33 -2.68
N VAL A 195 -14.81 3.69 -2.38
CA VAL A 195 -16.02 3.77 -3.23
C VAL A 195 -16.51 5.22 -3.34
N LYS A 196 -16.42 6.02 -2.27
CA LYS A 196 -16.82 7.42 -2.28
C LYS A 196 -15.93 8.26 -3.20
N ASP A 197 -14.60 8.10 -3.08
CA ASP A 197 -13.65 8.81 -3.95
C ASP A 197 -13.79 8.39 -5.42
N PHE A 198 -14.07 7.11 -5.68
CA PHE A 198 -14.27 6.62 -7.04
C PHE A 198 -15.69 6.80 -7.58
N SER A 199 -16.61 7.45 -6.85
CA SER A 199 -18.04 7.50 -7.19
C SER A 199 -18.35 7.99 -8.61
N LEU A 200 -17.52 8.89 -9.16
CA LEU A 200 -17.63 9.42 -10.52
C LEU A 200 -16.92 8.55 -11.59
N LYS A 201 -16.13 7.56 -11.20
CA LYS A 201 -15.39 6.69 -12.11
C LYS A 201 -16.26 5.52 -12.58
N ILE A 202 -15.97 5.02 -13.78
CA ILE A 202 -16.59 3.80 -14.30
C ILE A 202 -16.30 2.62 -13.35
N LYS A 203 -17.37 1.94 -12.94
CA LYS A 203 -17.37 0.80 -12.01
C LYS A 203 -16.60 1.10 -10.69
N PRO A 204 -17.11 2.02 -9.86
CA PRO A 204 -16.41 2.54 -8.67
C PRO A 204 -15.99 1.44 -7.69
N ARG A 205 -16.85 0.43 -7.50
CA ARG A 205 -16.61 -0.70 -6.58
C ARG A 205 -15.46 -1.59 -7.01
N PHE A 206 -15.28 -1.83 -8.31
CA PHE A 206 -14.15 -2.64 -8.78
C PHE A 206 -12.84 -1.89 -8.62
N ARG A 207 -12.82 -0.56 -8.85
CA ARG A 207 -11.66 0.28 -8.56
C ARG A 207 -11.33 0.31 -7.06
N ALA A 208 -12.34 0.46 -6.20
CA ALA A 208 -12.18 0.42 -4.74
C ALA A 208 -11.63 -0.92 -4.22
N LEU A 209 -11.92 -2.04 -4.89
CA LEU A 209 -11.29 -3.32 -4.55
C LEU A 209 -9.78 -3.35 -4.85
N GLY A 210 -9.32 -2.61 -5.87
CA GLY A 210 -7.90 -2.41 -6.11
C GLY A 210 -7.22 -1.70 -4.94
N GLU A 211 -7.88 -0.68 -4.39
CA GLU A 211 -7.38 0.03 -3.20
C GLU A 211 -7.38 -0.85 -1.94
N ALA A 212 -8.42 -1.67 -1.77
CA ALA A 212 -8.46 -2.68 -0.71
C ALA A 212 -7.30 -3.69 -0.87
N SER A 213 -6.98 -4.12 -2.09
CA SER A 213 -5.83 -4.99 -2.38
C SER A 213 -4.50 -4.31 -2.06
N ALA A 214 -4.32 -3.03 -2.41
CA ALA A 214 -3.13 -2.26 -2.06
C ALA A 214 -2.94 -2.18 -0.54
N PHE A 215 -4.02 -1.93 0.20
CA PHE A 215 -4.00 -1.94 1.66
C PHE A 215 -3.62 -3.33 2.22
N ILE A 216 -4.21 -4.41 1.73
CA ILE A 216 -3.86 -5.78 2.17
C ILE A 216 -2.37 -6.07 1.91
N LEU A 217 -1.87 -5.68 0.72
CA LEU A 217 -0.49 -5.87 0.33
C LEU A 217 0.49 -5.10 1.22
N SER A 218 0.09 -3.91 1.70
CA SER A 218 0.86 -3.14 2.68
C SER A 218 1.02 -3.85 4.02
N LEU A 219 0.08 -4.73 4.39
CA LEU A 219 0.09 -5.45 5.67
C LEU A 219 0.71 -6.86 5.59
N ILE A 220 0.71 -7.48 4.40
CA ILE A 220 0.96 -8.93 4.24
C ILE A 220 2.35 -9.38 4.74
N MET A 221 3.35 -8.50 4.71
CA MET A 221 4.71 -8.81 5.18
C MET A 221 4.88 -8.67 6.69
N ILE A 222 4.03 -7.88 7.37
CA ILE A 222 4.18 -7.59 8.80
C ILE A 222 4.21 -8.89 9.64
N PRO A 223 3.30 -9.88 9.43
CA PRO A 223 3.33 -11.12 10.19
C PRO A 223 4.50 -12.05 9.86
N THR A 224 5.32 -11.75 8.84
CA THR A 224 6.42 -12.62 8.38
C THR A 224 7.76 -12.36 9.08
N THR A 225 7.84 -11.28 9.86
CA THR A 225 9.05 -10.85 10.57
C THR A 225 9.22 -11.62 11.89
N LYS A 226 10.43 -12.14 12.15
CA LYS A 226 10.71 -13.09 13.24
C LYS A 226 11.29 -12.44 14.51
N HIS A 227 12.09 -11.38 14.37
CA HIS A 227 12.90 -10.75 15.42
C HIS A 227 12.38 -9.39 15.87
N VAL A 228 11.57 -8.71 15.05
CA VAL A 228 11.01 -7.38 15.35
C VAL A 228 9.50 -7.28 15.07
N GLY A 229 8.88 -8.41 14.74
CA GLY A 229 7.49 -8.46 14.29
C GLY A 229 6.45 -8.37 15.40
N LEU A 230 5.18 -8.52 14.99
CA LEU A 230 4.02 -8.58 15.86
C LEU A 230 4.18 -9.57 17.02
N GLY A 231 4.83 -10.71 16.79
CA GLY A 231 5.14 -11.67 17.86
C GLY A 231 5.96 -11.02 18.98
N VAL A 232 7.03 -10.32 18.63
CA VAL A 232 7.90 -9.66 19.60
C VAL A 232 7.16 -8.51 20.29
N ILE A 233 6.44 -7.66 19.56
CA ILE A 233 5.70 -6.55 20.19
C ILE A 233 4.68 -7.08 21.22
N LEU A 234 3.95 -8.12 20.84
CA LEU A 234 2.90 -8.71 21.67
C LEU A 234 3.41 -9.70 22.73
N GLY A 235 4.71 -10.01 22.78
CA GLY A 235 5.24 -11.03 23.69
C GLY A 235 4.76 -12.44 23.36
N SER A 236 4.42 -12.69 22.10
CA SER A 236 3.98 -13.98 21.56
C SER A 236 5.04 -14.58 20.63
N SER A 237 4.96 -15.88 20.36
CA SER A 237 5.86 -16.47 19.36
C SER A 237 5.44 -16.07 17.94
N TYR A 238 6.43 -15.90 17.07
CA TYR A 238 6.23 -15.64 15.64
C TYR A 238 5.23 -16.61 15.00
N GLU A 239 5.36 -17.90 15.31
CA GLU A 239 4.51 -18.96 14.77
C GLU A 239 3.02 -18.77 15.07
N ARG A 240 2.71 -18.23 16.26
CA ARG A 240 1.32 -17.96 16.65
C ARG A 240 0.70 -16.83 15.82
N MET A 241 1.51 -15.95 15.24
CA MET A 241 1.06 -14.83 14.40
C MET A 241 1.13 -15.14 12.90
N LEU A 242 1.93 -16.14 12.51
CA LEU A 242 2.17 -16.48 11.11
C LEU A 242 0.91 -16.87 10.34
N PHE A 243 -0.15 -17.33 11.02
CA PHE A 243 -1.45 -17.65 10.37
C PHE A 243 -2.09 -16.43 9.69
N LEU A 244 -1.73 -15.20 10.08
CA LEU A 244 -2.22 -13.97 9.46
C LEU A 244 -1.69 -13.78 8.04
N HIS A 245 -0.47 -14.23 7.73
CA HIS A 245 0.10 -14.11 6.39
C HIS A 245 -0.69 -14.88 5.31
N PRO A 246 -0.99 -16.20 5.45
CA PRO A 246 -1.81 -16.90 4.47
C PRO A 246 -3.27 -16.43 4.48
N PHE A 247 -3.79 -15.94 5.61
CA PHE A 247 -5.11 -15.30 5.64
C PHE A 247 -5.15 -14.05 4.74
N LEU A 248 -4.22 -13.10 4.96
CA LEU A 248 -4.09 -11.91 4.13
C LEU A 248 -3.79 -12.27 2.67
N GLY A 249 -2.98 -13.30 2.41
CA GLY A 249 -2.72 -13.81 1.06
C GLY A 249 -3.97 -14.32 0.35
N ALA A 250 -4.84 -15.06 1.04
CA ALA A 250 -6.11 -15.50 0.48
C ALA A 250 -7.07 -14.32 0.24
N THR A 251 -7.13 -13.36 1.16
CA THR A 251 -7.95 -12.14 0.98
C THR A 251 -7.43 -11.28 -0.17
N LEU A 252 -6.11 -11.16 -0.33
CA LEU A 252 -5.47 -10.46 -1.45
C LEU A 252 -5.81 -11.15 -2.77
N MET A 253 -5.66 -12.47 -2.85
CA MET A 253 -5.99 -13.24 -4.05
C MET A 253 -7.46 -13.03 -4.46
N PHE A 254 -8.38 -13.08 -3.50
CA PHE A 254 -9.79 -12.82 -3.74
C PHE A 254 -10.03 -11.38 -4.24
N THR A 255 -9.59 -10.37 -3.48
CA THR A 255 -9.83 -8.96 -3.82
C THR A 255 -9.22 -8.56 -5.15
N MET A 256 -7.96 -8.95 -5.42
CA MET A 256 -7.30 -8.68 -6.71
C MET A 256 -7.99 -9.38 -7.88
N THR A 257 -8.48 -10.61 -7.68
CA THR A 257 -9.19 -11.34 -8.75
C THR A 257 -10.54 -10.71 -9.06
N VAL A 258 -11.29 -10.27 -8.05
CA VAL A 258 -12.56 -9.56 -8.26
C VAL A 258 -12.32 -8.17 -8.86
N HIS A 259 -11.26 -7.47 -8.43
CA HIS A 259 -10.82 -6.22 -9.07
C HIS A 259 -10.53 -6.43 -10.56
N MET A 260 -9.64 -7.38 -10.90
CA MET A 260 -9.26 -7.66 -12.30
C MET A 260 -10.47 -8.08 -13.15
N GLY A 261 -11.27 -9.03 -12.66
CA GLY A 261 -12.47 -9.50 -13.36
C GLY A 261 -13.52 -8.39 -13.55
N GLY A 262 -13.58 -7.44 -12.62
CA GLY A 262 -14.42 -6.24 -12.72
C GLY A 262 -13.91 -5.23 -13.74
N MET A 263 -12.59 -5.01 -13.78
CA MET A 263 -11.95 -4.11 -14.74
C MET A 263 -12.01 -4.67 -16.17
N PHE A 264 -12.00 -5.98 -16.38
CA PHE A 264 -12.26 -6.54 -17.71
C PHE A 264 -13.62 -6.15 -18.29
N LYS A 265 -14.62 -5.87 -17.46
CA LYS A 265 -15.94 -5.41 -17.91
C LYS A 265 -15.97 -3.93 -18.29
N THR A 266 -14.87 -3.20 -18.11
CA THR A 266 -14.75 -1.81 -18.56
C THR A 266 -14.09 -1.69 -19.94
N PHE A 267 -13.57 -2.80 -20.48
CA PHE A 267 -12.98 -2.85 -21.81
C PHE A 267 -14.04 -3.27 -22.83
N GLU A 268 -14.05 -2.64 -23.99
CA GLU A 268 -14.88 -3.01 -25.13
C GLU A 268 -14.25 -4.17 -25.89
N THR A 269 -12.92 -4.15 -26.01
CA THR A 269 -12.13 -5.20 -26.66
C THR A 269 -10.95 -5.64 -25.80
N PRO A 270 -10.45 -6.89 -25.96
CA PRO A 270 -9.27 -7.35 -25.22
C PRO A 270 -8.01 -6.50 -25.49
N THR A 271 -7.95 -5.80 -26.63
CA THR A 271 -6.82 -4.94 -26.98
C THR A 271 -6.72 -3.69 -26.10
N ASP A 272 -7.84 -3.24 -25.52
CA ASP A 272 -7.87 -2.04 -24.65
C ASP A 272 -6.99 -2.22 -23.40
N LEU A 273 -6.80 -3.47 -22.94
CA LEU A 273 -5.88 -3.79 -21.86
C LEU A 273 -4.43 -3.36 -22.19
N PHE A 274 -4.02 -3.53 -23.45
CA PHE A 274 -2.65 -3.30 -23.90
C PHE A 274 -2.40 -1.87 -24.39
N GLN A 275 -3.46 -1.06 -24.53
CA GLN A 275 -3.34 0.35 -24.91
C GLN A 275 -2.89 1.24 -23.74
N ASN A 276 -3.11 0.80 -22.49
CA ASN A 276 -2.73 1.55 -21.30
C ASN A 276 -1.69 0.76 -20.49
N THR A 277 -0.50 1.34 -20.32
CA THR A 277 0.62 0.68 -19.62
C THR A 277 0.30 0.36 -18.16
N GLN A 278 -0.47 1.20 -17.45
CA GLN A 278 -0.88 0.91 -16.07
C GLN A 278 -1.77 -0.34 -16.03
N ASN A 279 -2.68 -0.52 -16.99
CA ASN A 279 -3.51 -1.73 -17.07
C ASN A 279 -2.67 -2.99 -17.31
N VAL A 280 -1.64 -2.88 -18.17
CA VAL A 280 -0.68 -3.97 -18.38
C VAL A 280 0.05 -4.33 -17.09
N TYR A 281 0.55 -3.34 -16.34
CA TYR A 281 1.20 -3.60 -15.05
C TYR A 281 0.27 -4.28 -14.05
N GLY A 282 -0.99 -3.83 -13.94
CA GLY A 282 -1.99 -4.45 -13.07
C GLY A 282 -2.29 -5.90 -13.45
N PHE A 283 -2.40 -6.18 -14.76
CA PHE A 283 -2.61 -7.53 -15.27
C PHE A 283 -1.42 -8.45 -14.98
N VAL A 284 -0.19 -7.99 -15.23
CA VAL A 284 1.02 -8.76 -14.96
C VAL A 284 1.18 -9.02 -13.45
N ALA A 285 0.90 -8.03 -12.59
CA ALA A 285 0.89 -8.19 -11.14
C ALA A 285 -0.11 -9.29 -10.70
N TRP A 286 -1.31 -9.31 -11.29
CA TRP A 286 -2.32 -10.32 -11.02
C TRP A 286 -1.88 -11.74 -11.44
N ILE A 287 -1.27 -11.89 -12.63
CA ILE A 287 -0.73 -13.19 -13.07
C ILE A 287 0.34 -13.70 -12.09
N PHE A 288 1.30 -12.87 -11.70
CA PHE A 288 2.31 -13.27 -10.71
C PHE A 288 1.68 -13.57 -9.34
N MET A 289 0.65 -12.84 -8.94
CA MET A 289 -0.07 -13.13 -7.70
C MET A 289 -0.68 -14.54 -7.75
N LEU A 290 -1.30 -14.95 -8.87
CA LEU A 290 -1.82 -16.31 -9.04
C LEU A 290 -0.70 -17.36 -8.92
N CYS A 291 0.45 -17.12 -9.55
CA CYS A 291 1.63 -17.99 -9.45
C CYS A 291 2.19 -18.11 -8.02
N VAL A 292 2.05 -17.06 -7.20
CA VAL A 292 2.50 -17.04 -5.81
C VAL A 292 1.47 -17.70 -4.89
N ALA A 293 0.19 -17.33 -5.00
CA ALA A 293 -0.85 -17.70 -4.05
C ALA A 293 -1.37 -19.13 -4.24
N LEU A 294 -1.63 -19.56 -5.49
CA LEU A 294 -2.21 -20.88 -5.74
C LEU A 294 -1.29 -22.02 -5.27
N PRO A 295 0.02 -22.06 -5.62
CA PRO A 295 0.91 -23.10 -5.11
C PRO A 295 1.11 -23.03 -3.59
N ALA A 296 1.06 -21.84 -3.00
CA ALA A 296 1.14 -21.67 -1.54
C ALA A 296 -0.05 -22.30 -0.81
N MET A 297 -1.23 -22.29 -1.43
CA MET A 297 -2.45 -22.87 -0.88
C MET A 297 -2.57 -24.38 -1.15
N THR A 298 -2.19 -24.86 -2.33
CA THR A 298 -2.46 -26.24 -2.76
C THR A 298 -1.23 -27.15 -2.68
N ILE A 299 -0.08 -26.70 -3.18
CA ILE A 299 1.11 -27.54 -3.42
C ILE A 299 2.08 -27.53 -2.24
N ARG A 300 2.02 -26.54 -1.33
CA ARG A 300 2.97 -26.37 -0.22
C ARG A 300 3.30 -27.64 0.58
N ARG A 301 2.32 -28.53 0.82
CA ARG A 301 2.50 -29.79 1.56
C ARG A 301 3.07 -30.94 0.71
N GLN A 302 2.88 -30.88 -0.60
CA GLN A 302 3.26 -31.93 -1.55
C GLN A 302 4.61 -31.64 -2.22
N GLY A 303 4.94 -30.37 -2.44
CA GLY A 303 6.14 -29.92 -3.13
C GLY A 303 6.69 -28.62 -2.55
N TYR A 304 7.41 -28.72 -1.44
CA TYR A 304 7.97 -27.55 -0.74
C TYR A 304 8.93 -26.73 -1.63
N HIS A 305 9.73 -27.39 -2.48
CA HIS A 305 10.63 -26.73 -3.41
C HIS A 305 9.89 -25.89 -4.45
N VAL A 306 8.79 -26.41 -5.01
CA VAL A 306 7.96 -25.70 -5.98
C VAL A 306 7.30 -24.50 -5.31
N PHE A 307 6.65 -24.71 -4.16
CA PHE A 307 6.07 -23.62 -3.37
C PHE A 307 7.09 -22.51 -3.12
N ARG A 308 8.30 -22.87 -2.67
CA ARG A 308 9.34 -21.90 -2.38
C ARG A 308 9.77 -21.13 -3.62
N ALA A 309 10.02 -21.84 -4.73
CA ALA A 309 10.44 -21.23 -5.98
C ALA A 309 9.39 -20.25 -6.53
N THR A 310 8.12 -20.66 -6.57
CA THR A 310 7.04 -19.81 -7.06
C THR A 310 6.73 -18.67 -6.10
N HIS A 311 6.84 -18.89 -4.78
CA HIS A 311 6.60 -17.84 -3.81
C HIS A 311 7.60 -16.69 -3.92
N CYS A 312 8.86 -16.95 -4.33
CA CYS A 312 9.85 -15.90 -4.61
C CYS A 312 9.42 -14.92 -5.71
N LEU A 313 8.46 -15.28 -6.58
CA LEU A 313 7.88 -14.38 -7.57
C LEU A 313 7.09 -13.23 -6.92
N PHE A 314 6.90 -13.22 -5.60
CA PHE A 314 6.31 -12.08 -4.87
C PHE A 314 7.03 -10.77 -5.18
N VAL A 315 8.34 -10.79 -5.47
CA VAL A 315 9.09 -9.59 -5.86
C VAL A 315 8.51 -8.96 -7.12
N LEU A 316 8.09 -9.77 -8.09
CA LEU A 316 7.44 -9.31 -9.32
C LEU A 316 6.01 -8.82 -9.05
N VAL A 317 5.28 -9.46 -8.12
CA VAL A 317 3.99 -8.94 -7.65
C VAL A 317 4.16 -7.53 -7.09
N LEU A 318 5.15 -7.31 -6.23
CA LEU A 318 5.42 -6.00 -5.63
C LEU A 318 5.83 -4.97 -6.69
N LEU A 319 6.76 -5.32 -7.58
CA LEU A 319 7.24 -4.44 -8.64
C LEU A 319 6.08 -3.96 -9.52
N PHE A 320 5.30 -4.89 -10.09
CA PHE A 320 4.23 -4.53 -11.00
C PHE A 320 3.03 -3.90 -10.28
N ALA A 321 2.77 -4.26 -9.01
CA ALA A 321 1.75 -3.57 -8.21
C ALA A 321 2.11 -2.10 -7.94
N ILE A 322 3.39 -1.81 -7.66
CA ILE A 322 3.89 -0.43 -7.50
C ILE A 322 3.80 0.35 -8.81
N LEU A 323 4.17 -0.27 -9.94
CA LEU A 323 4.06 0.37 -11.24
C LEU A 323 2.60 0.61 -11.66
N HIS A 324 1.68 -0.25 -11.24
CA HIS A 324 0.25 -0.08 -11.45
C HIS A 324 -0.37 0.99 -10.53
N HIS A 325 0.09 1.06 -9.27
CA HIS A 325 -0.43 1.94 -8.23
C HIS A 325 0.71 2.56 -7.43
N THR A 326 1.18 3.74 -7.83
CA THR A 326 2.38 4.39 -7.28
C THR A 326 2.26 4.74 -5.80
N GLU A 327 1.05 5.07 -5.32
CA GLU A 327 0.74 5.33 -3.91
C GLU A 327 1.06 4.12 -3.00
N LEU A 328 1.10 2.91 -3.56
CA LEU A 328 1.46 1.70 -2.82
C LEU A 328 2.86 1.79 -2.20
N VAL A 329 3.80 2.53 -2.82
CA VAL A 329 5.16 2.71 -2.27
C VAL A 329 5.09 3.28 -0.87
N ILE A 330 4.31 4.35 -0.68
CA ILE A 330 4.17 5.04 0.61
C ILE A 330 3.52 4.11 1.63
N MET A 331 2.47 3.39 1.22
CA MET A 331 1.77 2.44 2.08
C MET A 331 2.68 1.29 2.55
N MET A 332 3.62 0.86 1.70
CA MET A 332 4.51 -0.27 2.00
C MET A 332 5.70 0.09 2.90
N ILE A 333 6.03 1.38 3.07
CA ILE A 333 7.20 1.82 3.85
C ILE A 333 7.29 1.11 5.22
N PRO A 334 6.23 1.07 6.06
CA PRO A 334 6.35 0.46 7.38
C PRO A 334 6.67 -1.04 7.33
N ALA A 335 6.03 -1.77 6.42
CA ALA A 335 6.22 -3.21 6.29
C ALA A 335 7.58 -3.57 5.70
N VAL A 336 8.05 -2.80 4.71
CA VAL A 336 9.38 -2.99 4.09
C VAL A 336 10.48 -2.65 5.08
N LEU A 337 10.39 -1.53 5.80
CA LEU A 337 11.35 -1.18 6.84
C LEU A 337 11.44 -2.25 7.92
N LEU A 338 10.29 -2.73 8.41
CA LEU A 338 10.24 -3.80 9.41
C LEU A 338 10.90 -5.09 8.89
N TRP A 339 10.68 -5.43 7.62
CA TRP A 339 11.26 -6.59 6.97
C TRP A 339 12.79 -6.46 6.78
N ILE A 340 13.28 -5.29 6.38
CA ILE A 340 14.72 -5.01 6.27
C ILE A 340 15.41 -5.13 7.63
N VAL A 341 14.84 -4.53 8.68
CA VAL A 341 15.37 -4.64 10.04
C VAL A 341 15.38 -6.10 10.50
N ASP A 342 14.33 -6.85 10.22
CA ASP A 342 14.26 -8.29 10.55
C ASP A 342 15.35 -9.10 9.83
N ILE A 343 15.61 -8.81 8.55
CA ILE A 343 16.71 -9.45 7.80
C ILE A 343 18.07 -9.10 8.40
N ALA A 344 18.33 -7.82 8.71
CA ALA A 344 19.58 -7.39 9.31
C ALA A 344 19.84 -8.11 10.64
N LEU A 345 18.80 -8.26 11.47
CA LEU A 345 18.89 -8.99 12.73
C LEU A 345 19.12 -10.49 12.54
N ARG A 346 18.53 -11.11 11.50
CA ARG A 346 18.81 -12.51 11.14
C ARG A 346 20.26 -12.68 10.71
N ILE A 347 20.77 -11.82 9.83
CA ILE A 347 22.16 -11.89 9.36
C ILE A 347 23.12 -11.72 10.55
N ARG A 348 22.87 -10.72 11.42
CA ARG A 348 23.65 -10.53 12.64
C ARG A 348 23.59 -11.74 13.56
N SER A 349 22.41 -12.30 13.80
CA SER A 349 22.21 -13.50 14.61
C SER A 349 23.00 -14.68 14.05
N ALA A 350 22.86 -14.97 12.75
CA ALA A 350 23.60 -16.03 12.05
C ALA A 350 25.13 -15.83 12.12
N ALA A 351 25.62 -14.62 11.92
CA ALA A 351 27.05 -14.33 11.94
C ALA A 351 27.65 -14.35 13.36
N SER A 352 26.86 -14.00 14.38
CA SER A 352 27.30 -13.96 15.78
C SER A 352 27.17 -15.32 16.50
N ALA A 353 26.32 -16.21 15.99
CA ALA A 353 26.06 -17.52 16.58
C ALA A 353 27.26 -18.46 16.38
N ASN A 354 28.22 -18.40 17.30
CA ASN A 354 29.33 -19.36 17.40
C ASN A 354 28.84 -20.68 18.00
N ALA A 355 27.98 -21.39 17.27
CA ALA A 355 27.44 -22.69 17.64
C ALA A 355 28.29 -23.82 17.04
N ARG A 356 28.66 -24.80 17.88
CA ARG A 356 29.36 -26.03 17.49
C ARG A 356 28.49 -27.23 17.83
N ILE A 357 28.39 -28.17 16.90
CA ILE A 357 27.74 -29.46 17.17
C ILE A 357 28.72 -30.29 18.02
N GLU A 358 28.30 -30.64 19.23
CA GLU A 358 29.06 -31.54 20.11
C GLU A 358 28.65 -33.00 19.88
N ARG A 359 27.35 -33.25 19.70
CA ARG A 359 26.82 -34.60 19.47
C ARG A 359 25.62 -34.59 18.54
N MET A 360 25.50 -35.66 17.76
CA MET A 360 24.38 -35.93 16.87
C MET A 360 23.95 -37.39 17.08
N CYS A 361 22.67 -37.63 17.33
CA CYS A 361 22.12 -38.96 17.52
C CYS A 361 20.81 -39.09 16.73
N TYR A 362 20.73 -40.08 15.85
CA TYR A 362 19.52 -40.39 15.10
C TYR A 362 18.93 -41.71 15.59
N ASP A 363 17.69 -41.66 16.08
CA ASP A 363 16.95 -42.86 16.46
C ASP A 363 16.08 -43.32 15.29
N THR A 364 16.42 -44.47 14.71
CA THR A 364 15.72 -45.06 13.57
C THR A 364 14.30 -45.54 13.90
N LYS A 365 14.02 -45.87 15.17
CA LYS A 365 12.70 -46.35 15.60
C LYS A 365 11.70 -45.21 15.73
N THR A 366 12.13 -44.10 16.33
CA THR A 366 11.28 -42.91 16.54
C THR A 366 11.38 -41.91 15.38
N ARG A 367 12.39 -42.06 14.50
CA ARG A 367 12.73 -41.13 13.40
C ARG A 367 13.04 -39.71 13.90
N VAL A 368 13.62 -39.61 15.09
CA VAL A 368 14.00 -38.33 15.73
C VAL A 368 15.50 -38.12 15.62
N LEU A 369 15.90 -36.89 15.27
CA LEU A 369 17.29 -36.45 15.25
C LEU A 369 17.56 -35.55 16.44
N THR A 370 18.37 -36.03 17.38
CA THR A 370 18.80 -35.26 18.55
C THR A 370 20.13 -34.56 18.25
N LEU A 371 20.15 -33.23 18.39
CA LEU A 371 21.35 -32.42 18.24
C LEU A 371 21.74 -31.80 19.59
N GLU A 372 22.98 -31.99 20.01
CA GLU A 372 23.58 -31.30 21.15
C GLU A 372 24.54 -30.22 20.63
N LEU A 373 24.21 -28.96 20.92
CA LEU A 373 24.95 -27.79 20.44
C LEU A 373 25.62 -27.06 21.60
N SER A 374 26.93 -26.81 21.49
CA SER A 374 27.64 -25.85 22.33
C SER A 374 27.57 -24.47 21.70
N VAL A 375 27.05 -23.48 22.42
CA VAL A 375 26.90 -22.11 21.92
C VAL A 375 27.63 -21.14 22.85
N LYS A 376 28.67 -20.47 22.33
CA LYS A 376 29.42 -19.48 23.13
C LYS A 376 28.53 -18.34 23.58
N GLY A 377 28.59 -18.00 24.86
CA GLY A 377 27.81 -16.90 25.45
C GLY A 377 26.33 -17.22 25.68
N PHE A 378 25.88 -18.43 25.36
CA PHE A 378 24.49 -18.85 25.57
C PHE A 378 24.09 -18.89 27.04
N ALA A 379 25.05 -19.09 27.93
CA ALA A 379 24.83 -19.06 29.37
C ALA A 379 24.43 -17.68 29.92
N SER A 380 24.69 -16.61 29.16
CA SER A 380 24.22 -15.25 29.48
C SER A 380 22.79 -14.97 28.97
N ILE A 381 22.19 -15.89 28.20
CA ILE A 381 20.83 -15.77 27.68
C ILE A 381 19.88 -16.45 28.67
N PRO A 382 18.90 -15.72 29.25
CA PRO A 382 17.88 -16.31 30.10
C PRO A 382 17.01 -17.27 29.28
N CYS A 383 17.32 -18.57 29.32
CA CYS A 383 16.57 -19.60 28.63
C CYS A 383 15.57 -20.22 29.61
N ALA A 384 14.30 -19.81 29.53
CA ALA A 384 13.22 -20.38 30.32
C ALA A 384 12.72 -21.69 29.71
N ALA A 385 12.08 -22.55 30.50
CA ALA A 385 11.39 -23.72 29.98
C ALA A 385 10.38 -23.33 28.89
N GLY A 386 10.39 -24.04 27.75
CA GLY A 386 9.59 -23.71 26.58
C GLY A 386 10.21 -22.66 25.64
N SER A 387 11.47 -22.28 25.87
CA SER A 387 12.23 -21.46 24.91
C SER A 387 12.48 -22.22 23.61
N TYR A 388 12.62 -21.47 22.52
CA TYR A 388 12.95 -21.99 21.20
C TYR A 388 14.12 -21.21 20.62
N ILE A 389 14.85 -21.84 19.70
CA ILE A 389 15.95 -21.24 18.96
C ILE A 389 15.72 -21.38 17.46
N PHE A 390 16.33 -20.50 16.69
CA PHE A 390 16.34 -20.59 15.24
C PHE A 390 17.65 -21.21 14.78
N LEU A 391 17.58 -22.39 14.17
CA LEU A 391 18.74 -23.09 13.63
C LEU A 391 18.88 -22.81 12.12
N LEU A 392 20.06 -22.38 11.70
CA LEU A 392 20.46 -22.26 10.30
C LEU A 392 21.52 -23.31 10.01
N VAL A 393 21.27 -24.18 9.04
CA VAL A 393 22.25 -25.18 8.56
C VAL A 393 22.50 -24.89 7.07
N PRO A 394 23.53 -24.10 6.72
CA PRO A 394 23.74 -23.62 5.36
C PRO A 394 23.86 -24.73 4.30
N SER A 395 24.33 -25.92 4.70
CA SER A 395 24.45 -27.09 3.83
C SER A 395 23.10 -27.72 3.46
N ILE A 396 22.03 -27.44 4.20
CA ILE A 396 20.68 -27.98 3.95
C ILE A 396 19.76 -26.87 3.42
N SER A 397 19.79 -25.70 4.05
CA SER A 397 18.89 -24.59 3.71
C SER A 397 19.51 -23.25 4.12
N PRO A 398 19.40 -22.20 3.29
CA PRO A 398 19.81 -20.85 3.65
C PRO A 398 18.78 -20.15 4.57
N ILE A 399 17.79 -20.87 5.09
CA ILE A 399 16.70 -20.33 5.92
C ILE A 399 16.77 -20.92 7.33
N MET A 400 16.53 -20.06 8.31
CA MET A 400 16.42 -20.44 9.72
C MET A 400 15.07 -21.12 10.03
N HIS A 401 15.14 -22.24 10.75
CA HIS A 401 13.96 -22.97 11.23
C HIS A 401 13.88 -22.92 12.77
N PRO A 402 12.68 -22.68 13.34
CA PRO A 402 12.50 -22.69 14.79
C PRO A 402 12.51 -24.12 15.33
N PHE A 403 13.15 -24.32 16.47
CA PHE A 403 13.11 -25.57 17.24
C PHE A 403 13.03 -25.27 18.73
N SER A 404 12.21 -26.03 19.46
CA SER A 404 12.14 -25.95 20.92
C SER A 404 13.41 -26.50 21.54
N VAL A 405 13.92 -25.83 22.58
CA VAL A 405 15.04 -26.35 23.38
C VAL A 405 14.48 -27.41 24.33
N ALA A 406 14.92 -28.66 24.17
CA ALA A 406 14.48 -29.79 24.99
C ALA A 406 15.22 -29.85 26.32
N LEU A 407 16.52 -29.55 26.33
CA LEU A 407 17.36 -29.58 27.52
C LEU A 407 18.44 -28.51 27.42
N LEU A 408 18.78 -27.92 28.57
CA LEU A 408 19.94 -27.05 28.74
C LEU A 408 20.85 -27.65 29.82
N SER A 409 22.14 -27.81 29.51
CA SER A 409 23.16 -28.27 30.47
C SER A 409 24.37 -27.33 30.43
N ALA A 410 25.01 -27.10 31.58
CA ALA A 410 26.28 -26.39 31.63
C ALA A 410 27.39 -27.26 31.03
N ALA A 411 28.27 -26.68 30.21
CA ALA A 411 29.39 -27.42 29.62
C ALA A 411 30.27 -28.03 30.73
N GLY A 412 30.49 -29.35 30.67
CA GLY A 412 31.39 -30.07 31.57
C GLY A 412 30.74 -30.86 32.71
N THR A 413 29.42 -30.73 32.94
CA THR A 413 28.70 -31.60 33.89
C THR A 413 28.02 -32.75 33.18
N THR A 414 28.67 -33.91 33.16
CA THR A 414 28.00 -35.19 32.90
C THR A 414 26.91 -35.42 33.96
N ASN A 415 25.68 -35.64 33.49
CA ASN A 415 24.58 -36.33 34.18
C ASN A 415 23.81 -35.65 35.33
N ASN A 416 23.94 -34.35 35.58
CA ASN A 416 22.99 -33.67 36.46
C ASN A 416 21.98 -32.88 35.63
N ALA A 417 20.90 -33.55 35.25
CA ALA A 417 19.67 -32.88 34.85
C ALA A 417 19.26 -31.93 35.98
N THR A 418 19.57 -30.64 35.86
CA THR A 418 19.01 -29.62 36.75
C THR A 418 17.52 -29.56 36.45
N ASN A 419 16.76 -30.31 37.24
CA ASN A 419 15.33 -30.29 37.30
C ASN A 419 14.92 -28.83 37.60
N TRP A 420 14.32 -28.14 36.63
CA TRP A 420 13.76 -26.79 36.75
C TRP A 420 12.50 -26.78 37.63
N LYS A 421 12.49 -27.50 38.76
CA LYS A 421 11.37 -27.51 39.70
C LYS A 421 11.29 -26.23 40.53
N ASP A 422 12.40 -25.53 40.71
CA ASP A 422 12.47 -24.35 41.57
C ASP A 422 12.86 -23.16 40.70
N GLY A 423 11.91 -22.25 40.43
CA GLY A 423 12.00 -21.13 39.47
C GLY A 423 13.06 -20.05 39.78
N THR A 424 14.30 -20.46 40.03
CA THR A 424 15.47 -19.60 40.21
C THR A 424 16.45 -19.85 39.06
N PRO A 425 16.90 -18.79 38.35
CA PRO A 425 17.87 -18.95 37.27
C PRO A 425 19.26 -19.22 37.88
N GLY A 426 19.68 -20.49 37.85
CA GLY A 426 21.05 -20.86 38.15
C GLY A 426 22.02 -20.26 37.12
N LYS A 427 23.03 -19.53 37.59
CA LYS A 427 24.13 -19.04 36.73
C LYS A 427 24.89 -20.22 36.14
N MET A 428 24.79 -20.44 34.83
CA MET A 428 25.63 -21.39 34.10
C MET A 428 26.91 -20.69 33.61
N ASN A 429 28.03 -21.43 33.53
CA ASN A 429 29.29 -20.96 32.95
C ASN A 429 29.18 -20.72 31.44
N ASN A 430 30.11 -19.95 30.86
CA ASN A 430 30.08 -19.34 29.51
C ASN A 430 29.70 -20.24 28.31
N ASP A 431 29.75 -21.56 28.46
CA ASP A 431 29.40 -22.55 27.45
C ASP A 431 28.22 -23.39 27.95
N ALA A 432 27.14 -23.47 27.17
CA ALA A 432 25.96 -24.26 27.48
C ALA A 432 25.62 -25.21 26.31
N CYS A 433 25.25 -26.44 26.64
CA CYS A 433 24.78 -27.46 25.71
C CYS A 433 23.25 -27.40 25.62
N ALA A 434 22.72 -27.17 24.41
CA ALA A 434 21.29 -27.26 24.13
C ALA A 434 20.97 -28.54 23.35
N THR A 435 20.01 -29.32 23.83
CA THR A 435 19.46 -30.47 23.11
C THR A 435 18.24 -30.03 22.32
N ILE A 436 18.21 -30.33 21.02
CA ILE A 436 17.08 -30.09 20.13
C ILE A 436 16.53 -31.43 19.65
N LEU A 437 15.20 -31.57 19.64
CA LEU A 437 14.45 -32.74 19.17
C LEU A 437 13.78 -32.48 17.82
#